data_AF-A0A3A3ELM2-F1
#
_entry.id   AF-A0A3A3ELM2-F1
#
_cell.length_a   1.000
_cell.length_b   1.000
_cell.length_c   1.000
_cell.angle_alpha   90.00
_cell.angle_beta   90.00
_cell.angle_gamma   90.00
#
_symmetry.space_group_name_H-M   'P 1'
#
loop_
_entity.id
_entity.type
_entity.pdbx_description
1 polymer ?
#
loop_
_entity_poly.entity_id
_entity_poly.type
_entity_poly.pdbx_seq_one_letter_code
_entity_poly.pdbx_strand_id
1 'polypeptide(L)'
;MPGFGTGARSTDHAIILSDRFGPELSFGKRLSELTDKKIAIIKYPRGGSSIALGASGFGTWGQNYDDNTKINQWDNFQTTVRTALANNDIDGDGEADTLVPAGIIWMQGEADAYHEQASKVYLANLTSLMNDMKMTFGNKKLPIILGRIEDSGKTPQTRMMPYVECMGCSKKVC
;
A
#
# COMPACT_ATOMS: atom_id res chain seq x y z
N MET A 1 16.54 -13.63 3.72
CA MET A 1 15.92 -14.09 2.45
C MET A 1 15.81 -12.88 1.54
N PRO A 2 16.09 -13.01 0.23
CA PRO A 2 15.90 -11.90 -0.69
C PRO A 2 14.41 -11.55 -0.83
N GLY A 3 14.08 -10.30 -1.13
CA GLY A 3 12.69 -9.88 -1.32
C GLY A 3 12.49 -8.47 -1.88
N PHE A 4 11.23 -8.07 -1.92
CA PHE A 4 10.75 -6.82 -2.53
C PHE A 4 10.71 -5.64 -1.54
N GLY A 5 11.54 -5.67 -0.50
CA GLY A 5 11.67 -4.59 0.48
C GLY A 5 12.52 -3.42 -0.04
N THR A 6 12.87 -2.51 0.87
CA THR A 6 13.73 -1.36 0.57
C THR A 6 15.03 -1.82 -0.09
N GLY A 7 15.36 -1.23 -1.24
CA GLY A 7 16.55 -1.57 -2.04
C GLY A 7 16.24 -2.48 -3.23
N ALA A 8 15.04 -3.06 -3.31
CA ALA A 8 14.62 -3.78 -4.51
C ALA A 8 14.42 -2.78 -5.65
N ARG A 9 14.82 -3.15 -6.87
CA ARG A 9 14.75 -2.28 -8.05
C ARG A 9 14.35 -3.06 -9.29
N SER A 10 13.53 -2.44 -10.13
CA SER A 10 13.24 -2.96 -11.46
C SER A 10 14.31 -2.50 -12.44
N THR A 11 14.73 -3.38 -13.33
CA THR A 11 15.36 -3.04 -14.60
C THR A 11 14.36 -3.25 -15.73
N ASP A 12 14.77 -3.00 -16.98
CA ASP A 12 13.93 -3.23 -18.16
C ASP A 12 13.60 -4.73 -18.36
N HIS A 13 14.37 -5.64 -17.75
CA HIS A 13 14.29 -7.08 -18.00
C HIS A 13 14.06 -7.94 -16.75
N ALA A 14 14.25 -7.39 -15.54
CA ALA A 14 14.16 -8.17 -14.30
C ALA A 14 13.94 -7.30 -13.06
N ILE A 15 13.45 -7.91 -11.99
CA ILE A 15 13.47 -7.32 -10.65
C ILE A 15 14.70 -7.84 -9.90
N ILE A 16 15.54 -6.92 -9.43
CA ILE A 16 16.66 -7.23 -8.54
C ILE A 16 16.15 -7.11 -7.12
N LEU A 17 16.13 -8.25 -6.41
CA LEU A 17 15.65 -8.34 -5.04
C LEU A 17 16.65 -7.74 -4.05
N SER A 18 16.13 -7.14 -2.97
CA SER A 18 16.90 -6.70 -1.80
C SER A 18 17.09 -7.82 -0.79
N ASP A 19 17.81 -7.57 0.30
CA ASP A 19 17.88 -8.41 1.49
C ASP A 19 16.68 -8.22 2.45
N ARG A 20 15.70 -7.38 2.07
CA ARG A 20 14.50 -7.07 2.86
C ARG A 20 13.26 -7.61 2.19
N PHE A 21 12.30 -8.01 3.00
CA PHE A 21 11.00 -8.50 2.57
C PHE A 21 9.93 -8.01 3.54
N GLY A 22 8.69 -7.98 3.08
CA GLY A 22 7.55 -7.66 3.92
C GLY A 22 6.71 -8.90 4.25
N PRO A 23 5.51 -8.70 4.79
CA PRO A 23 4.61 -9.80 5.15
C PRO A 23 4.10 -10.59 3.93
N GLU A 24 4.34 -10.10 2.71
CA GLU A 24 3.86 -10.75 1.48
C GLU A 24 4.35 -12.19 1.32
N LEU A 25 5.56 -12.51 1.80
CA LEU A 25 6.11 -13.86 1.64
C LEU A 25 5.37 -14.88 2.52
N SER A 26 5.19 -14.56 3.80
CA SER A 26 4.42 -15.41 4.72
C SER A 26 2.94 -15.45 4.34
N PHE A 27 2.39 -14.33 3.87
CA PHE A 27 1.01 -14.25 3.40
C PHE A 27 0.79 -15.13 2.16
N GLY A 28 1.64 -14.99 1.15
CA GLY A 28 1.58 -15.80 -0.08
C GLY A 28 1.74 -17.28 0.20
N LYS A 29 2.72 -17.66 1.04
CA LYS A 29 2.89 -19.05 1.49
C LYS A 29 1.64 -19.57 2.20
N ARG A 30 1.07 -18.79 3.12
CA ARG A 30 -0.12 -19.24 3.85
C ARG A 30 -1.33 -19.39 2.93
N LEU A 31 -1.52 -18.48 1.98
CA LEU A 31 -2.59 -18.61 1.01
C LEU A 31 -2.40 -19.83 0.11
N SER A 32 -1.18 -20.13 -0.35
CA SER A 32 -0.94 -21.30 -1.21
C SER A 32 -1.23 -22.63 -0.52
N GLU A 33 -1.17 -22.67 0.82
CA GLU A 33 -1.59 -23.83 1.62
C GLU A 33 -3.12 -23.96 1.77
N LEU A 34 -3.87 -22.92 1.42
CA LEU A 34 -5.32 -22.83 1.64
C LEU A 34 -6.14 -22.93 0.35
N THR A 35 -5.51 -22.94 -0.82
CA THR A 35 -6.19 -23.02 -2.12
C THR A 35 -5.30 -23.68 -3.15
N ASP A 36 -5.91 -24.45 -4.05
CA ASP A 36 -5.22 -25.07 -5.20
C ASP A 36 -5.06 -24.08 -6.39
N LYS A 37 -5.53 -22.84 -6.24
CA LYS A 37 -5.40 -21.81 -7.28
C LYS A 37 -3.99 -21.23 -7.31
N LYS A 38 -3.47 -20.93 -8.52
CA LYS A 38 -2.29 -20.07 -8.69
C LYS A 38 -2.56 -18.70 -8.04
N ILE A 39 -1.56 -18.15 -7.33
CA ILE A 39 -1.66 -16.88 -6.61
C ILE A 39 -0.61 -15.91 -7.16
N ALA A 40 -1.05 -14.70 -7.48
CA ALA A 40 -0.17 -13.59 -7.82
C ALA A 40 -0.32 -12.46 -6.79
N ILE A 41 0.79 -11.82 -6.43
CA ILE A 41 0.81 -10.65 -5.55
C ILE A 41 1.36 -9.46 -6.34
N ILE A 42 0.52 -8.45 -6.55
CA ILE A 42 0.94 -7.15 -7.07
C ILE A 42 1.40 -6.31 -5.88
N LYS A 43 2.69 -6.01 -5.80
CA LYS A 43 3.29 -5.28 -4.67
C LYS A 43 3.75 -3.89 -5.10
N TYR A 44 3.17 -2.87 -4.47
CA TYR A 44 3.61 -1.48 -4.61
C TYR A 44 3.56 -0.74 -3.26
N PRO A 45 4.66 -0.74 -2.48
CA PRO A 45 4.80 0.08 -1.29
C PRO A 45 5.65 1.33 -1.57
N ARG A 46 5.37 2.41 -0.85
CA ARG A 46 6.29 3.54 -0.70
C ARG A 46 6.52 3.84 0.78
N GLY A 47 7.71 3.53 1.26
CA GLY A 47 8.10 3.87 2.63
C GLY A 47 8.04 5.39 2.86
N GLY A 48 7.45 5.79 3.99
CA GLY A 48 7.37 7.18 4.42
C GLY A 48 6.28 8.02 3.75
N SER A 49 5.55 7.54 2.74
CA SER A 49 4.47 8.30 2.09
C SER A 49 3.27 8.52 3.01
N SER A 50 2.55 9.63 2.82
CA SER A 50 1.32 9.97 3.53
C SER A 50 0.07 9.80 2.65
N ILE A 51 -1.13 9.80 3.23
CA ILE A 51 -2.35 10.00 2.45
C ILE A 51 -2.66 11.49 2.36
N ALA A 52 -2.48 12.25 3.44
CA ALA A 52 -2.64 13.70 3.40
C ALA A 52 -1.53 14.37 2.57
N LEU A 53 -1.90 15.39 1.79
CA LEU A 53 -0.97 16.24 1.06
C LEU A 53 -0.03 16.97 2.03
N GLY A 54 1.27 16.99 1.74
CA GLY A 54 2.27 17.72 2.54
C GLY A 54 2.64 17.09 3.90
N ALA A 55 1.98 16.01 4.31
CA ALA A 55 2.33 15.27 5.53
C ALA A 55 3.56 14.36 5.36
N SER A 56 4.17 14.36 4.17
CA SER A 56 5.39 13.62 3.89
C SER A 56 6.14 14.21 2.69
N GLY A 57 7.48 14.15 2.73
CA GLY A 57 8.35 14.41 1.58
C GLY A 57 8.42 13.23 0.58
N PHE A 58 7.74 12.12 0.85
CA PHE A 58 7.75 10.91 0.01
C PHE A 58 6.51 10.77 -0.87
N GLY A 59 5.68 11.81 -0.96
CA GLY A 59 4.48 11.87 -1.78
C GLY A 59 3.20 11.46 -1.05
N THR A 60 2.07 11.76 -1.69
CA THR A 60 0.72 11.43 -1.25
C THR A 60 0.06 10.33 -2.08
N TRP A 61 -0.81 9.54 -1.44
CA TRP A 61 -1.71 8.58 -2.08
C TRP A 61 -3.05 9.17 -2.52
N GLY A 62 -3.38 10.41 -2.15
CA GLY A 62 -4.60 11.08 -2.60
C GLY A 62 -4.58 11.37 -4.10
N GLN A 63 -5.74 11.33 -4.76
CA GLN A 63 -5.86 11.64 -6.20
C GLN A 63 -5.67 13.13 -6.50
N ASN A 64 -6.19 13.98 -5.61
CA ASN A 64 -6.15 15.43 -5.77
C ASN A 64 -4.97 15.96 -4.96
N TYR A 65 -3.81 15.99 -5.59
CA TYR A 65 -2.62 16.63 -5.05
C TYR A 65 -2.29 17.86 -5.90
N ASP A 66 -2.21 19.02 -5.25
CA ASP A 66 -1.69 20.27 -5.84
C ASP A 66 -0.37 20.58 -5.14
N ASP A 67 0.58 19.65 -5.30
CA ASP A 67 1.97 19.87 -4.95
C ASP A 67 2.77 20.14 -6.24
N ASN A 68 4.01 20.61 -6.10
CA ASN A 68 4.88 20.85 -7.26
C ASN A 68 5.36 19.53 -7.93
N THR A 69 4.78 18.37 -7.58
CA THR A 69 5.13 17.09 -8.20
C THR A 69 4.21 16.79 -9.38
N LYS A 70 4.76 16.15 -10.41
CA LYS A 70 4.00 15.76 -11.62
C LYS A 70 3.45 14.33 -11.55
N ILE A 71 3.97 13.53 -10.61
CA ILE A 71 3.69 12.09 -10.46
C ILE A 71 3.74 11.80 -8.98
N ASN A 72 2.69 11.20 -8.44
CA ASN A 72 2.60 10.84 -7.03
C ASN A 72 2.33 9.35 -6.81
N GLN A 73 2.09 8.93 -5.56
CA GLN A 73 1.94 7.51 -5.24
C GLN A 73 0.67 6.93 -5.86
N TRP A 74 -0.38 7.75 -6.01
CA TRP A 74 -1.58 7.36 -6.75
C TRP A 74 -1.28 6.99 -8.22
N ASP A 75 -0.51 7.80 -8.94
CA ASP A 75 -0.20 7.54 -10.36
C ASP A 75 0.70 6.32 -10.54
N ASN A 76 1.65 6.14 -9.62
CA ASN A 76 2.49 4.96 -9.60
C ASN A 76 1.67 3.71 -9.30
N PHE A 77 0.72 3.76 -8.36
CA PHE A 77 -0.22 2.67 -8.10
C PHE A 77 -1.02 2.29 -9.35
N GLN A 78 -1.61 3.28 -10.03
CA GLN A 78 -2.37 3.06 -11.27
C GLN A 78 -1.48 2.45 -12.35
N THR A 79 -0.24 2.93 -12.48
CA THR A 79 0.73 2.38 -13.43
C THR A 79 1.11 0.94 -13.09
N THR A 80 1.40 0.64 -11.82
CA THR A 80 1.72 -0.73 -11.38
C THR A 80 0.57 -1.69 -11.64
N VAL A 81 -0.67 -1.31 -11.30
CA VAL A 81 -1.85 -2.16 -11.55
C VAL A 81 -2.06 -2.36 -13.05
N ARG A 82 -2.01 -1.30 -13.86
CA ARG A 82 -2.16 -1.40 -15.31
C ARG A 82 -1.10 -2.31 -15.94
N THR A 83 0.16 -2.15 -15.56
CA THR A 83 1.25 -2.99 -16.07
C THR A 83 1.09 -4.44 -15.65
N ALA A 84 0.69 -4.71 -14.41
CA ALA A 84 0.46 -6.07 -13.94
C ALA A 84 -0.70 -6.75 -14.68
N LEU A 85 -1.82 -6.05 -14.86
CA LEU A 85 -2.99 -6.57 -15.57
C LEU A 85 -2.78 -6.72 -17.09
N ALA A 86 -1.79 -6.02 -17.65
CA ALA A 86 -1.42 -6.15 -19.06
C ALA A 86 -0.45 -7.32 -19.32
N ASN A 87 0.20 -7.87 -18.28
CA ASN A 87 1.04 -9.06 -18.46
C ASN A 87 0.14 -10.30 -18.58
N ASN A 88 0.25 -10.99 -19.71
CA ASN A 88 -0.50 -12.19 -20.05
C ASN A 88 0.34 -13.47 -19.97
N ASP A 89 1.59 -13.42 -19.52
CA ASP A 89 2.44 -14.57 -19.25
C ASP A 89 3.25 -14.26 -17.97
N ILE A 90 2.66 -14.57 -16.81
CA ILE A 90 3.11 -14.05 -15.52
C ILE A 90 4.20 -14.93 -14.92
N ASP A 91 4.14 -16.23 -15.15
CA ASP A 91 5.15 -17.20 -14.72
C ASP A 91 6.17 -17.56 -15.82
N GLY A 92 6.00 -17.06 -17.04
CA GLY A 92 6.95 -17.22 -18.13
C GLY A 92 6.90 -18.60 -18.78
N ASP A 93 5.79 -19.32 -18.65
CA ASP A 93 5.60 -20.64 -19.24
C ASP A 93 5.15 -20.60 -20.71
N GLY A 94 4.87 -19.40 -21.23
CA GLY A 94 4.43 -19.17 -22.61
C GLY A 94 2.93 -19.36 -22.83
N GLU A 95 2.17 -19.69 -21.80
CA GLU A 95 0.72 -19.81 -21.82
C GLU A 95 0.06 -18.51 -21.33
N ALA A 96 -1.17 -18.27 -21.81
CA ALA A 96 -1.89 -17.05 -21.47
C ALA A 96 -2.48 -17.10 -20.05
N ASP A 97 -2.02 -16.22 -19.18
CA ASP A 97 -2.53 -16.00 -17.83
C ASP A 97 -3.62 -14.92 -17.78
N THR A 98 -4.52 -15.03 -16.79
CA THR A 98 -5.50 -13.99 -16.46
C THR A 98 -5.52 -13.69 -14.97
N LEU A 99 -5.22 -12.45 -14.60
CA LEU A 99 -5.33 -11.98 -13.22
C LEU A 99 -6.78 -11.69 -12.84
N VAL A 100 -7.26 -12.36 -11.78
CA VAL A 100 -8.55 -12.08 -11.17
C VAL A 100 -8.32 -11.39 -9.82
N PRO A 101 -8.69 -10.11 -9.66
CA PRO A 101 -8.52 -9.39 -8.39
C PRO A 101 -9.31 -10.06 -7.26
N ALA A 102 -8.59 -10.54 -6.24
CA ALA A 102 -9.18 -11.24 -5.09
C ALA A 102 -9.35 -10.34 -3.86
N GLY A 103 -8.53 -9.30 -3.72
CA GLY A 103 -8.57 -8.37 -2.60
C GLY A 103 -7.41 -7.38 -2.62
N ILE A 104 -7.45 -6.40 -1.73
CA ILE A 104 -6.37 -5.43 -1.50
C ILE A 104 -5.94 -5.56 -0.04
N ILE A 105 -4.62 -5.55 0.19
CA ILE A 105 -4.05 -5.39 1.53
C ILE A 105 -3.42 -4.01 1.59
N TRP A 106 -3.81 -3.24 2.59
CA TRP A 106 -3.32 -1.90 2.80
C TRP A 106 -2.74 -1.77 4.21
N MET A 107 -1.51 -1.26 4.31
CA MET A 107 -0.89 -0.93 5.59
C MET A 107 -0.08 0.33 5.40
N GLN A 108 -0.54 1.40 6.04
CA GLN A 108 0.05 2.73 6.03
C GLN A 108 -0.59 3.50 7.18
N GLY A 109 0.06 4.56 7.61
CA GLY A 109 -0.51 5.62 8.45
C GLY A 109 0.55 6.35 9.23
N GLU A 110 1.75 5.78 9.31
CA GLU A 110 2.84 6.25 10.15
C GLU A 110 3.18 7.70 9.83
N ALA A 111 3.31 8.06 8.54
CA ALA A 111 3.60 9.41 8.11
C ALA A 111 2.51 10.42 8.54
N ASP A 112 1.23 10.09 8.32
CA ASP A 112 0.11 10.94 8.72
C ASP A 112 0.03 11.09 10.25
N ALA A 113 0.44 10.06 11.01
CA ALA A 113 0.43 10.07 12.47
C ALA A 113 1.50 10.97 13.11
N TYR A 114 2.50 11.44 12.35
CA TYR A 114 3.45 12.47 12.81
C TYR A 114 2.84 13.88 12.76
N HIS A 115 1.74 14.09 12.04
CA HIS A 115 1.16 15.40 11.77
C HIS A 115 -0.30 15.50 12.24
N GLU A 116 -0.58 16.45 13.13
CA GLU A 116 -1.91 16.59 13.74
C GLU A 116 -3.00 16.78 12.67
N GLN A 117 -2.78 17.71 11.74
CA GLN A 117 -3.75 18.04 10.69
C GLN A 117 -4.03 16.84 9.79
N ALA A 118 -2.98 16.07 9.44
CA ALA A 118 -3.11 14.86 8.64
C ALA A 118 -3.89 13.78 9.38
N SER A 119 -3.57 13.56 10.66
CA SER A 119 -4.27 12.57 11.49
C SER A 119 -5.77 12.83 11.62
N LYS A 120 -6.17 14.12 11.71
CA LYS A 120 -7.58 14.53 11.83
C LYS A 120 -8.41 14.22 10.58
N VAL A 121 -7.78 14.23 9.40
CA VAL A 121 -8.45 13.92 8.12
C VAL A 121 -8.21 12.49 7.64
N TYR A 122 -7.41 11.71 8.37
CA TYR A 122 -6.93 10.40 7.94
C TYR A 122 -8.05 9.43 7.54
N LEU A 123 -9.08 9.30 8.38
CA LEU A 123 -10.20 8.39 8.11
C LEU A 123 -10.95 8.77 6.84
N ALA A 124 -11.19 10.06 6.60
CA ALA A 124 -11.89 10.52 5.41
C ALA A 124 -11.06 10.27 4.15
N ASN A 125 -9.76 10.60 4.20
CA ASN A 125 -8.84 10.37 3.10
C ASN A 125 -8.66 8.88 2.79
N LEU A 126 -8.48 8.05 3.83
CA LEU A 126 -8.39 6.59 3.69
C LEU A 126 -9.68 6.03 3.07
N THR A 127 -10.85 6.49 3.51
CA THR A 127 -12.14 6.06 2.95
C THR A 127 -12.25 6.38 1.47
N SER A 128 -11.86 7.60 1.05
CA SER A 128 -11.82 7.97 -0.36
C SER A 128 -10.87 7.07 -1.14
N LEU A 129 -9.63 6.93 -0.67
CA LEU A 129 -8.61 6.11 -1.30
C LEU A 129 -9.06 4.65 -1.48
N MET A 130 -9.71 4.06 -0.47
CA MET A 130 -10.21 2.69 -0.55
C MET A 130 -11.31 2.53 -1.60
N ASN A 131 -12.19 3.53 -1.76
CA ASN A 131 -13.19 3.53 -2.83
C ASN A 131 -12.53 3.67 -4.20
N ASP A 132 -11.53 4.53 -4.30
CA ASP A 132 -10.77 4.77 -5.52
C ASP A 132 -10.03 3.51 -5.98
N MET A 133 -9.33 2.82 -5.08
CA MET A 133 -8.66 1.56 -5.39
C MET A 133 -9.64 0.48 -5.86
N LYS A 134 -10.83 0.38 -5.27
CA LYS A 134 -11.88 -0.55 -5.75
C LYS A 134 -12.33 -0.22 -7.17
N MET A 135 -12.45 1.07 -7.49
CA MET A 135 -12.82 1.52 -8.83
C MET A 135 -11.75 1.20 -9.86
N THR A 136 -10.46 1.25 -9.50
CA THR A 136 -9.36 0.80 -10.38
C THR A 136 -9.55 -0.64 -10.87
N PHE A 137 -10.07 -1.53 -10.02
CA PHE A 137 -10.38 -2.93 -10.39
C PHE A 137 -11.80 -3.14 -10.92
N GLY A 138 -12.60 -2.07 -11.08
CA GLY A 138 -14.00 -2.18 -11.51
C GLY A 138 -14.91 -2.94 -10.54
N ASN A 139 -14.45 -3.21 -9.30
CA ASN A 139 -15.14 -4.07 -8.35
C ASN A 139 -15.36 -3.38 -7.01
N LYS A 140 -16.54 -2.76 -6.84
CA LYS A 140 -16.96 -2.09 -5.60
C LYS A 140 -17.05 -3.03 -4.39
N LYS A 141 -17.16 -4.34 -4.61
CA LYS A 141 -17.25 -5.39 -3.58
C LYS A 141 -15.90 -6.04 -3.26
N LEU A 142 -14.81 -5.61 -3.92
CA LEU A 142 -13.48 -6.16 -3.69
C LEU A 142 -13.12 -5.99 -2.20
N PRO A 143 -12.76 -7.06 -1.48
CA PRO A 143 -12.43 -6.96 -0.07
C PRO A 143 -11.12 -6.19 0.10
N ILE A 144 -11.08 -5.35 1.14
CA ILE A 144 -9.88 -4.64 1.55
C ILE A 144 -9.58 -5.01 2.98
N ILE A 145 -8.35 -5.46 3.21
CA ILE A 145 -7.83 -5.76 4.54
C ILE A 145 -6.90 -4.62 4.95
N LEU A 146 -7.25 -3.93 6.03
CA LEU A 146 -6.47 -2.82 6.58
C LEU A 146 -5.59 -3.32 7.73
N GLY A 147 -4.28 -3.21 7.58
CA GLY A 147 -3.31 -3.39 8.65
C GLY A 147 -3.30 -2.14 9.54
N ARG A 148 -3.54 -2.34 10.84
CA ARG A 148 -3.43 -1.25 11.82
C ARG A 148 -1.96 -0.99 12.13
N ILE A 149 -1.57 0.28 12.16
CA ILE A 149 -0.22 0.66 12.57
C ILE A 149 -0.09 0.65 14.10
N GLU A 150 1.12 0.38 14.58
CA GLU A 150 1.47 0.47 16.00
C GLU A 150 2.64 1.45 16.18
N ASP A 151 2.59 2.22 17.27
CA ASP A 151 3.72 3.07 17.64
C ASP A 151 4.88 2.19 18.09
N SER A 152 6.07 2.47 17.58
CA SER A 152 7.30 1.77 17.96
C SER A 152 7.81 2.22 19.34
N GLY A 153 7.35 3.37 19.82
CA GLY A 153 7.46 3.87 21.17
C GLY A 153 6.50 3.18 22.13
N LYS A 154 7.04 2.29 22.96
CA LYS A 154 6.25 1.53 23.95
C LYS A 154 5.74 2.35 25.14
N THR A 155 6.13 3.62 25.26
CA THR A 155 5.75 4.51 26.37
C THR A 155 5.36 5.90 25.84
N PRO A 156 4.57 6.70 26.59
CA PRO A 156 4.25 8.07 26.19
C PRO A 156 5.49 8.93 25.91
N GLN A 157 6.59 8.71 26.64
CA GLN A 157 7.85 9.45 26.50
C GLN A 157 8.70 8.98 25.31
N THR A 158 8.48 7.74 24.83
CA THR A 158 9.19 7.18 23.68
C THR A 158 8.33 7.13 22.42
N ARG A 159 7.09 7.63 22.49
CA ARG A 159 6.12 7.70 21.40
C ARG A 159 6.75 8.43 20.22
N MET A 160 6.82 7.76 19.08
CA MET A 160 7.36 8.37 17.87
C MET A 160 6.26 9.02 17.02
N MET A 161 5.03 8.50 17.06
CA MET A 161 3.88 9.00 16.31
C MET A 161 2.86 9.64 17.27
N PRO A 162 2.96 10.96 17.53
CA PRO A 162 2.15 11.61 18.57
C PRO A 162 0.65 11.47 18.36
N TYR A 163 0.21 11.38 17.10
CA TYR A 163 -1.20 11.38 16.70
C TYR A 163 -1.72 10.03 16.21
N VAL A 164 -1.04 8.91 16.51
CA VAL A 164 -1.48 7.56 16.11
C VAL A 164 -2.89 7.22 16.62
N GLU A 165 -3.26 7.70 17.80
CA GLU A 165 -4.58 7.48 18.40
C GLU A 165 -5.70 8.24 17.65
N CYS A 166 -5.37 9.39 17.06
CA CYS A 166 -6.30 10.21 16.28
C CYS A 166 -6.72 9.53 14.97
N MET A 167 -5.89 8.63 14.42
CA MET A 167 -6.19 7.96 13.15
C MET A 167 -7.26 6.86 13.26
N GLY A 168 -7.51 6.35 14.46
CA GLY A 168 -8.48 5.29 14.72
C GLY A 168 -9.82 5.75 15.31
N CYS A 169 -9.96 7.03 15.66
CA CYS A 169 -11.09 7.49 16.47
C CYS A 169 -11.96 8.49 15.73
N SER A 170 -13.17 8.04 15.38
CA SER A 170 -14.22 8.92 14.85
C SER A 170 -14.80 9.90 15.88
N LYS A 171 -14.30 10.00 17.14
CA LYS A 171 -14.88 10.89 18.18
C LYS A 171 -14.18 10.99 19.55
N LYS A 172 -12.88 10.74 19.71
CA LYS A 172 -12.18 11.09 20.97
C LYS A 172 -11.17 12.18 20.72
N VAL A 173 -11.21 13.18 21.59
CA VAL A 173 -10.43 14.42 21.56
C VAL A 173 -9.00 14.15 21.14
N CYS A 174 -8.69 14.59 19.92
CA CYS A 174 -7.44 15.27 19.62
C CYS A 174 -7.66 16.73 20.06
#